data_AF-A0A0N4X6Z2-F1
#
_entry.id   AF-A0A0N4X6Z2-F1
#
_cell.length_a   1.000
_cell.length_b   1.000
_cell.length_c   1.000
_cell.angle_alpha   90.00
_cell.angle_beta   90.00
_cell.angle_gamma   90.00
#
_symmetry.space_group_name_H-M   'P 1'
#
loop_
_entity.id
_entity.type
_entity.pdbx_description
1 polymer ?
#
loop_
_entity_poly.entity_id
_entity_poly.type
_entity_poly.pdbx_seq_one_letter_code
_entity_poly.pdbx_strand_id
1 'polypeptide(L)'
;MVSIIPISLLEKAQEKGYDVDTLPILTESEVGPVYDASGNEMEIVEAVTVEAELEGGRRSKLVLHITPLPQDEVLLGMNALKKLGNRASYQYETGRTESLESEGEACDTKRFSC
;
A
#
# COMPACT_ATOMS: atom_id res chain seq x y z
N MET A 1 -2.74 -5.64 -0.55
CA MET A 1 -2.60 -4.32 0.06
C MET A 1 -2.33 -3.31 -1.05
N VAL A 2 -3.21 -2.33 -1.16
CA VAL A 2 -3.20 -1.31 -2.21
C VAL A 2 -2.58 -0.02 -1.67
N SER A 3 -2.24 0.90 -2.58
CA SER A 3 -1.89 2.28 -2.21
C SER A 3 -3.06 3.20 -2.49
N ILE A 4 -3.27 4.20 -1.64
CA ILE A 4 -4.40 5.13 -1.67
C ILE A 4 -3.88 6.57 -1.57
N ILE A 5 -4.45 7.46 -2.38
CA ILE A 5 -4.19 8.91 -2.37
C ILE A 5 -5.51 9.66 -2.24
N PRO A 6 -5.63 10.66 -1.36
CA PRO A 6 -6.85 11.44 -1.24
C PRO A 6 -6.97 12.48 -2.34
N ILE A 7 -8.19 12.70 -2.83
CA ILE A 7 -8.47 13.68 -3.89
C ILE A 7 -8.06 15.10 -3.48
N SER A 8 -8.20 15.45 -2.20
CA SER A 8 -7.77 16.73 -1.63
C SER A 8 -6.28 17.02 -1.84
N LEU A 9 -5.44 15.98 -1.87
CA LEU A 9 -4.01 16.14 -2.11
C LEU A 9 -3.72 16.44 -3.58
N LEU A 10 -4.51 15.85 -4.49
CA LEU A 10 -4.45 16.12 -5.92
C LEU A 10 -4.90 17.56 -6.23
N GLU A 11 -5.99 18.02 -5.62
CA GLU A 11 -6.44 19.42 -5.71
C GLU A 11 -5.34 20.39 -5.25
N LYS A 12 -4.75 20.14 -4.08
CA LYS A 12 -3.62 20.93 -3.55
C LYS A 12 -2.40 20.91 -4.47
N ALA A 13 -2.16 19.83 -5.20
CA ALA A 13 -1.07 19.75 -6.17
C ALA A 13 -1.39 20.60 -7.41
N GLN A 14 -2.62 20.53 -7.91
CA GLN A 14 -3.07 21.35 -9.05
C GLN A 14 -2.97 22.85 -8.72
N GLU A 15 -3.41 23.26 -7.53
CA GLU A 15 -3.27 24.65 -7.03
C GLU A 15 -1.81 25.12 -6.98
N LYS A 16 -0.87 24.21 -6.72
CA LYS A 16 0.58 24.49 -6.70
C LYS A 16 1.21 24.50 -8.10
N GLY A 17 0.43 24.30 -9.16
CA GLY A 17 0.88 24.31 -10.54
C GLY A 17 1.41 22.96 -11.04
N TYR A 18 1.16 21.86 -10.33
CA TYR A 18 1.41 20.53 -10.87
C TYR A 18 0.30 20.15 -11.85
N ASP A 19 0.68 19.55 -12.98
CA ASP A 19 -0.27 19.06 -13.98
C ASP A 19 -0.81 17.69 -13.55
N VAL A 20 -1.93 17.72 -12.85
CA VAL A 20 -2.60 16.52 -12.33
C VAL A 20 -3.52 15.90 -13.40
N ASP A 21 -4.02 16.71 -14.33
CA ASP A 21 -5.01 16.31 -15.34
C ASP A 21 -4.42 15.38 -16.41
N THR A 22 -3.08 15.36 -16.56
CA THR A 22 -2.38 14.46 -17.50
C THR A 22 -1.91 13.15 -16.89
N LEU A 23 -2.19 12.91 -15.61
CA LEU A 23 -1.83 11.64 -14.97
C LEU A 23 -2.55 10.46 -15.65
N PRO A 24 -1.86 9.34 -15.96
CA PRO A 24 -2.51 8.18 -16.55
C PRO A 24 -3.53 7.57 -15.58
N ILE A 25 -4.79 7.56 -15.99
CA ILE A 25 -5.93 7.00 -15.25
C ILE A 25 -6.07 5.51 -15.58
N LEU A 26 -6.37 4.72 -14.57
CA LEU A 26 -6.78 3.32 -14.64
C LEU A 26 -8.22 3.24 -14.13
N THR A 27 -9.07 2.56 -14.88
CA THR A 27 -10.48 2.38 -14.57
C THR A 27 -10.68 1.35 -13.46
N GLU A 28 -11.78 1.43 -12.71
CA GLU A 28 -12.10 0.45 -11.65
C GLU A 28 -12.11 -1.00 -12.16
N SER A 29 -12.44 -1.21 -13.45
CA SER A 29 -12.43 -2.52 -14.09
C SER A 29 -11.03 -3.13 -14.19
N GLU A 30 -9.99 -2.29 -14.18
CA GLU A 30 -8.58 -2.70 -14.29
C GLU A 30 -7.94 -2.97 -12.92
N VAL A 31 -8.47 -2.39 -11.84
CA VAL A 31 -7.89 -2.50 -10.48
C VAL A 31 -8.75 -3.30 -9.49
N GLY A 32 -10.06 -3.42 -9.72
CA GLY A 32 -11.00 -4.15 -8.86
C GLY A 32 -11.38 -3.39 -7.58
N PRO A 33 -12.32 -3.93 -6.79
CA PRO A 33 -12.80 -3.29 -5.57
C PRO A 33 -11.72 -3.29 -4.47
N VAL A 34 -11.73 -2.23 -3.66
CA VAL A 34 -10.81 -2.05 -2.52
C VAL A 34 -11.59 -2.22 -1.23
N TYR A 35 -11.03 -2.98 -0.28
CA TYR A 35 -11.65 -3.21 1.03
C TYR A 35 -10.77 -2.67 2.16
N ASP A 36 -11.42 -2.16 3.21
CA ASP A 36 -10.76 -1.73 4.44
C ASP A 36 -10.35 -2.93 5.32
N ALA A 37 -9.69 -2.66 6.44
CA ALA A 37 -9.21 -3.72 7.35
C ALA A 37 -10.34 -4.46 8.09
N SER A 38 -11.55 -3.90 8.10
CA SER A 38 -12.77 -4.54 8.60
C SER A 38 -13.54 -5.31 7.52
N GLY A 39 -13.05 -5.31 6.28
CA GLY A 39 -13.69 -6.00 5.15
C GLY A 39 -14.83 -5.22 4.50
N ASN A 40 -15.04 -3.94 4.85
CA ASN A 40 -16.01 -3.11 4.15
C ASN A 40 -15.39 -2.58 2.86
N GLU A 41 -16.20 -2.51 1.80
CA GLU A 41 -15.78 -1.91 0.54
C GLU A 41 -15.55 -0.41 0.74
N MET A 42 -14.41 0.07 0.28
CA MET A 42 -14.04 1.47 0.31
C MET A 42 -14.55 2.18 -0.94
N GLU A 43 -15.05 3.40 -0.77
CA GLU A 43 -15.35 4.28 -1.90
C GLU A 43 -14.05 4.76 -2.55
N ILE A 44 -13.84 4.34 -3.80
CA ILE A 44 -12.74 4.74 -4.66
C ILE A 44 -13.34 5.41 -5.88
N VAL A 45 -12.74 6.51 -6.32
CA VAL A 45 -13.21 7.23 -7.53
C VAL A 45 -12.59 6.59 -8.77
N GLU A 46 -11.26 6.54 -8.80
CA GLU A 46 -10.45 6.03 -9.90
C GLU A 46 -9.08 5.60 -9.38
N ALA A 47 -8.21 5.05 -10.23
CA ALA A 47 -6.81 4.86 -9.90
C ALA A 47 -5.92 5.65 -10.88
N VAL A 48 -4.79 6.15 -10.39
CA VAL A 48 -3.82 6.92 -11.19
C VAL A 48 -2.43 6.33 -11.10
N THR A 49 -1.66 6.51 -12.16
CA THR A 49 -0.24 6.17 -12.17
C THR A 49 0.60 7.40 -11.88
N VAL A 50 1.31 7.39 -10.76
CA VAL A 50 2.20 8.48 -10.34
C VAL A 50 3.64 7.98 -10.31
N GLU A 51 4.56 8.76 -10.88
CA GLU A 51 5.99 8.52 -10.69
C GLU A 51 6.43 9.08 -9.34
N ALA A 52 6.96 8.22 -8.48
CA ALA A 52 7.43 8.60 -7.16
C ALA A 52 8.84 8.07 -6.91
N GLU A 53 9.57 8.78 -6.07
CA GLU A 53 10.91 8.42 -5.63
C GLU A 53 10.94 8.54 -4.11
N LEU A 54 11.43 7.48 -3.46
CA LEU A 54 11.73 7.53 -2.03
C LEU A 54 13.17 7.99 -1.85
N GLU A 55 13.43 8.82 -0.84
CA GLU A 55 14.79 9.22 -0.49
C GLU A 55 15.65 7.98 -0.19
N GLY A 56 16.77 7.83 -0.90
CA GLY A 56 17.63 6.64 -0.82
C GLY A 56 17.03 5.37 -1.44
N GLY A 57 15.85 5.46 -2.06
CA GLY A 57 15.15 4.38 -2.74
C GLY A 57 15.23 4.47 -4.26
N ARG A 58 14.28 3.82 -4.93
CA ARG A 58 14.16 3.81 -6.39
C ARG A 58 13.05 4.75 -6.85
N ARG A 59 13.29 5.43 -7.97
CA ARG A 59 12.23 6.06 -8.75
C ARG A 59 11.41 4.99 -9.46
N SER A 60 10.09 5.03 -9.36
CA SER A 60 9.20 4.03 -9.96
C SER A 60 7.79 4.56 -10.19
N LYS A 61 7.09 3.98 -11.18
CA LYS A 61 5.67 4.22 -11.44
C LYS A 61 4.80 3.39 -10.50
N LEU A 62 4.01 4.09 -9.70
CA LEU A 62 3.11 3.54 -8.70
C LEU A 62 1.67 3.69 -9.15
N VAL A 63 0.84 2.71 -8.83
CA VAL A 63 -0.62 2.81 -8.99
C VAL A 63 -1.21 3.17 -7.63
N LEU A 64 -1.94 4.28 -7.58
CA LEU A 64 -2.59 4.82 -6.39
C LEU A 64 -4.10 4.91 -6.65
N HIS A 65 -4.91 4.43 -5.71
CA HIS A 65 -6.37 4.54 -5.78
C HIS A 65 -6.78 5.88 -5.16
N ILE A 66 -7.65 6.61 -5.83
CA ILE A 66 -8.15 7.91 -5.38
C ILE A 66 -9.33 7.68 -4.45
N THR A 67 -9.20 8.14 -3.21
CA THR A 67 -10.35 8.19 -2.29
C THR A 67 -10.96 9.60 -2.29
N PRO A 68 -12.30 9.74 -2.28
CA PRO A 68 -12.96 11.03 -2.14
C PRO A 68 -12.94 11.54 -0.70
N LEU A 69 -12.52 10.70 0.26
CA LEU A 69 -12.46 11.07 1.66
C LEU A 69 -11.42 12.18 1.88
N PRO A 70 -11.76 13.23 2.65
CA PRO A 70 -10.86 14.35 2.92
C PRO A 70 -9.80 13.93 3.94
N GLN A 71 -8.79 13.20 3.47
CA GLN A 71 -7.60 12.82 4.22
C GLN A 71 -6.41 13.63 3.72
N ASP A 72 -5.37 13.78 4.54
CA ASP A 72 -4.14 14.50 4.17
C ASP A 72 -2.91 13.58 4.07
N GLU A 73 -3.14 12.28 4.10
CA GLU A 73 -2.09 11.26 4.12
C GLU A 73 -2.18 10.34 2.89
N VAL A 74 -1.03 9.98 2.33
CA VAL A 74 -0.93 8.97 1.28
C VAL A 74 -0.60 7.64 1.93
N LEU A 75 -1.45 6.64 1.71
CA LEU A 75 -1.21 5.29 2.19
C LEU A 75 -0.45 4.51 1.12
N LEU A 76 0.74 4.04 1.45
CA LEU A 76 1.54 3.20 0.56
C LEU A 76 1.39 1.73 0.93
N GLY A 77 0.77 0.98 0.02
CA GLY A 77 0.70 -0.46 0.11
C GLY A 77 2.01 -1.14 -0.28
N MET A 78 2.07 -2.44 0.00
CA MET A 78 3.18 -3.30 -0.43
C MET A 78 3.34 -3.37 -1.97
N ASN A 79 2.28 -3.05 -2.73
CA ASN A 79 2.32 -2.88 -4.19
C ASN A 79 3.27 -1.73 -4.61
N ALA A 80 3.32 -0.65 -3.83
CA ALA A 80 4.21 0.48 -4.06
C ALA A 80 5.59 0.26 -3.43
N LEU A 81 5.64 -0.14 -2.16
CA LEU A 81 6.90 -0.27 -1.41
C LEU A 81 7.91 -1.21 -2.08
N LYS A 82 7.44 -2.34 -2.63
CA LYS A 82 8.31 -3.28 -3.36
C LYS A 82 8.96 -2.63 -4.59
N LYS A 83 8.25 -1.74 -5.29
CA LYS A 83 8.76 -1.03 -6.48
C LYS A 83 9.78 0.05 -6.08
N LEU A 84 9.53 0.74 -4.97
CA LEU A 84 10.44 1.75 -4.41
C LEU A 84 11.73 1.15 -3.82
N GLY A 85 11.85 -0.18 -3.76
CA GLY A 85 13.06 -0.89 -3.33
C GLY A 85 13.10 -1.22 -1.84
N ASN A 86 12.00 -1.00 -1.13
CA ASN A 86 11.91 -1.27 0.31
C ASN A 86 11.54 -2.73 0.57
N ARG A 87 12.18 -3.32 1.56
CA ARG A 87 11.81 -4.62 2.13
C ARG A 87 11.72 -4.48 3.64
N ALA A 88 10.61 -4.90 4.21
CA ALA A 88 10.54 -5.14 5.65
C ALA A 88 11.39 -6.39 5.96
N SER A 89 12.35 -6.25 6.86
CA SER A 89 13.08 -7.37 7.45
C SER A 89 12.80 -7.38 8.94
N TYR A 90 12.39 -8.53 9.47
CA TYR A 90 12.29 -8.72 10.91
C TYR A 90 13.66 -9.11 11.44
N GLN A 91 14.14 -8.40 12.45
CA GLN A 91 15.24 -8.87 13.29
C GLN A 91 14.62 -9.43 14.56
N TYR A 92 14.85 -10.71 14.83
CA TYR A 92 14.58 -11.26 16.15
C TYR A 92 15.75 -10.86 17.04
N GLU A 93 15.49 -10.09 18.10
CA GLU A 93 16.47 -9.97 19.18
C GLU A 93 16.52 -11.32 19.90
N THR A 94 17.50 -12.15 19.55
CA THR A 94 17.79 -13.38 20.29
C THR A 94 18.31 -13.01 21.68
N GLY A 95 17.38 -12.93 22.64
CA GLY A 95 17.69 -13.09 24.04
C GLY A 95 17.93 -14.57 24.38
N ARG A 96 19.12 -14.85 24.93
CA ARG A 96 19.62 -16.08 25.59
C ARG A 96 20.23 -17.19 24.72
N THR A 97 21.54 -17.32 24.91
CA THR A 97 22.32 -18.55 24.76
C THR A 97 21.79 -19.66 25.69
N GLU A 98 21.52 -20.82 25.07
CA GLU A 98 21.39 -22.19 25.61
C GLU A 98 20.31 -22.47 26.67
N SER A 99 19.58 -23.58 26.68
CA SER A 99 19.20 -24.64 25.72
C SER A 99 18.19 -25.49 26.50
N LEU A 100 16.95 -25.62 26.03
CA LEU A 100 16.03 -26.66 26.49
C LEU A 100 15.32 -27.20 25.25
N GLU A 101 15.66 -28.44 24.89
CA GLU A 101 14.85 -29.23 23.98
C GLU A 101 13.45 -29.35 24.58
N SER A 102 12.44 -28.87 23.86
CA SER A 102 11.06 -29.33 24.06
C SER A 102 10.37 -29.35 22.71
N GLU A 103 9.87 -30.54 22.38
CA GLU A 103 9.12 -30.86 21.18
C GLU A 103 7.87 -29.96 21.11
N GLY A 104 7.80 -29.14 20.06
CA GLY A 104 6.71 -28.22 19.80
C GLY A 104 6.00 -28.59 18.51
N GLU A 105 4.85 -29.21 18.66
CA GLU A 105 3.88 -29.69 17.68
C GLU A 105 3.71 -28.77 16.45
N ALA A 106 3.76 -29.35 15.26
CA ALA A 106 3.49 -28.67 14.00
C ALA A 106 2.05 -28.14 13.97
N CYS A 107 1.88 -26.82 13.79
CA CYS A 107 0.57 -26.22 13.57
C CYS A 107 0.09 -26.60 12.16
N ASP A 108 -0.81 -27.59 12.14
CA ASP A 108 -1.43 -28.19 10.98
C ASP A 108 -2.27 -27.15 10.19
N THR A 109 -1.90 -26.95 8.93
CA THR A 109 -2.61 -26.13 7.95
C THR A 109 -4.04 -26.66 7.72
N LYS A 110 -5.04 -26.09 8.41
CA LYS A 110 -6.44 -26.19 7.99
C LYS A 110 -7.21 -24.88 8.18
N ARG A 111 -7.72 -24.39 7.06
CA ARG A 111 -8.93 -23.55 6.88
C ARG A 111 -8.95 -22.20 7.59
N PHE A 112 -8.74 -21.15 6.80
CA PHE A 112 -9.54 -19.93 6.96
C PHE A 112 -10.38 -19.75 5.68
N SER A 113 -11.68 -20.02 5.85
CA SER A 113 -12.76 -19.54 4.99
C SER A 113 -13.70 -18.82 5.94
N CYS A 114 -13.76 -17.49 5.81
CA CYS A 114 -14.88 -16.59 6.06
C CYS A 114 -14.39 -15.20 5.68
#